data_AF-A0AAJ6A809-F1
#
_entry.id   AF-A0AAJ6A809-F1
#
_cell.length_a   1.000
_cell.length_b   1.000
_cell.length_c   1.000
_cell.angle_alpha   90.00
_cell.angle_beta   90.00
_cell.angle_gamma   90.00
#
_symmetry.space_group_name_H-M   'P 1'
#
loop_
_entity.id
_entity.type
_entity.pdbx_description
1 polymer ?
#
loop_
_entity_poly.entity_id
_entity_poly.type
_entity_poly.pdbx_seq_one_letter_code
_entity_poly.pdbx_strand_id
1 'polypeptide(L)'
;MRLSINRVGSFLNNIRGTVLKRDMDLVRDLLFADRGIDQGLGGDVEIEAGGHEPQVVAEHLRLLIEARLIEGDTVPDDQYAFDHIMPIRLTWSGHDFLESVRDPEIWKKTKEGALSAKGFTLDLLQDLAKGFLKKQIEDRTGIAL
;
A
#
# COMPACT_ATOMS: atom_id res chain seq x y z
N MET A 1 14.92 19.94 -35.85
CA MET A 1 15.43 18.55 -35.74
C MET A 1 14.22 17.65 -35.52
N ARG A 2 13.85 16.89 -36.54
CA ARG A 2 12.65 16.05 -36.61
C ARG A 2 12.98 14.72 -35.90
N LEU A 3 12.25 14.34 -34.85
CA LEU A 3 12.28 12.97 -34.35
C LEU A 3 10.99 12.27 -34.71
N SER A 4 11.19 11.10 -35.32
CA SER A 4 10.24 10.30 -36.08
C SER A 4 9.27 9.57 -35.14
N ILE A 5 7.98 9.78 -35.36
CA ILE A 5 6.90 8.87 -34.94
C ILE A 5 7.07 7.57 -35.73
N ASN A 6 7.46 6.48 -35.08
CA ASN A 6 7.36 5.11 -35.61
C ASN A 6 7.45 4.07 -34.49
N ARG A 7 6.32 3.88 -33.78
CA ARG A 7 5.85 2.57 -33.30
C ARG A 7 4.43 2.67 -32.76
N VAL A 8 3.49 3.07 -33.64
CA VAL A 8 2.06 2.89 -33.39
C VAL A 8 1.72 1.47 -33.86
N GLY A 9 1.79 0.51 -32.95
CA GLY A 9 1.42 -0.87 -33.24
C GLY A 9 1.79 -1.78 -32.09
N SER A 10 0.78 -2.32 -31.42
CA SER A 10 0.87 -3.41 -30.41
C SER A 10 1.01 -3.03 -28.93
N PHE A 11 0.47 -1.90 -28.45
CA PHE A 11 0.36 -1.68 -26.98
C PHE A 11 -1.00 -1.17 -26.49
N LEU A 12 -2.01 -1.04 -27.37
CA LEU A 12 -3.33 -0.52 -26.96
C LEU A 12 -4.36 -1.61 -26.60
N ASN A 13 -4.02 -2.91 -26.73
CA ASN A 13 -4.98 -4.00 -26.53
C ASN A 13 -4.78 -4.82 -25.25
N ASN A 14 -3.92 -4.40 -24.31
CA ASN A 14 -3.74 -5.13 -23.03
C ASN A 14 -4.04 -4.30 -21.76
N ILE A 15 -4.45 -3.04 -21.90
CA ILE A 15 -4.45 -2.06 -20.80
C ILE A 15 -5.87 -1.79 -20.28
N ARG A 16 -6.65 -2.85 -20.12
CA ARG A 16 -7.82 -2.89 -19.22
C ARG A 16 -7.83 -4.16 -18.35
N GLY A 17 -6.73 -4.93 -18.34
CA GLY A 17 -6.75 -6.30 -17.81
C GLY A 17 -5.40 -6.88 -17.36
N THR A 18 -4.33 -6.09 -17.21
CA THR A 18 -3.23 -6.54 -16.34
C THR A 18 -3.71 -6.40 -14.91
N VAL A 19 -4.12 -7.52 -14.30
CA VAL A 19 -4.36 -7.62 -12.86
C VAL A 19 -3.07 -7.21 -12.17
N LEU A 20 -2.96 -5.96 -11.75
CA LEU A 20 -1.90 -5.52 -10.85
C LEU A 20 -2.10 -6.32 -9.56
N LYS A 21 -1.16 -7.23 -9.31
CA LYS A 21 -1.19 -8.03 -8.09
C LYS A 21 -0.94 -7.07 -6.94
N ARG A 22 -1.84 -7.07 -5.94
CA ARG A 22 -1.66 -6.31 -4.70
C ARG A 22 -0.33 -6.69 -4.06
N ASP A 23 0.62 -5.77 -4.05
CA ASP A 23 1.88 -5.91 -3.36
C ASP A 23 1.71 -5.37 -1.94
N MET A 24 1.70 -6.29 -0.98
CA MET A 24 1.42 -5.92 0.40
C MET A 24 2.65 -5.40 1.14
N ASP A 25 3.85 -5.60 0.60
CA ASP A 25 5.03 -4.88 1.07
C ASP A 25 4.92 -3.42 0.67
N LEU A 26 4.54 -3.12 -0.58
CA LEU A 26 4.26 -1.76 -1.01
C LEU A 26 3.11 -1.11 -0.23
N VAL A 27 2.01 -1.83 0.04
CA VAL A 27 0.93 -1.32 0.90
C VAL A 27 1.45 -0.88 2.26
N ARG A 28 2.28 -1.71 2.91
CA ARG A 28 2.86 -1.41 4.21
C ARG A 28 3.79 -0.20 4.12
N ASP A 29 4.66 -0.16 3.12
CA ASP A 29 5.64 0.91 2.95
C ASP A 29 4.97 2.27 2.65
N LEU A 30 3.89 2.27 1.86
CA LEU A 30 3.06 3.47 1.61
C LEU A 30 2.40 3.99 2.88
N LEU A 31 1.93 3.11 3.76
CA LEU A 31 1.39 3.51 5.06
C LEU A 31 2.49 4.05 5.99
N PHE A 32 3.73 3.54 5.89
CA PHE A 32 4.89 4.06 6.63
C PHE A 32 5.39 5.42 6.15
N ALA A 33 5.10 5.79 4.90
CA ALA A 33 5.41 7.12 4.37
C ALA A 33 4.64 8.26 5.07
N ASP A 34 3.80 7.91 6.08
CA ASP A 34 3.14 8.70 7.12
C ASP A 34 3.71 10.11 7.40
N ARG A 35 5.03 10.29 7.40
CA ARG A 35 5.65 11.61 7.62
C ARG A 35 5.17 12.70 6.65
N GLY A 36 4.75 12.36 5.44
CA GLY A 36 4.15 13.32 4.49
C GLY A 36 2.63 13.43 4.60
N ILE A 37 1.96 12.33 4.98
CA ILE A 37 0.50 12.18 4.92
C ILE A 37 -0.18 12.94 6.07
N ASP A 38 0.23 12.73 7.33
CA ASP A 38 -0.42 13.38 8.49
C ASP A 38 -0.11 14.89 8.63
N GLN A 39 0.86 15.42 7.90
CA GLN A 39 1.19 16.85 7.93
C GLN A 39 0.30 17.71 7.03
N GLY A 40 -0.66 17.11 6.30
CA GLY A 40 -1.48 17.84 5.32
C GLY A 40 -0.65 18.50 4.21
N LEU A 41 0.62 18.09 4.08
CA LEU A 41 1.49 18.49 3.01
C LEU A 41 1.12 17.65 1.80
N GLY A 42 0.00 18.03 1.14
CA GLY A 42 -0.31 17.63 -0.23
C GLY A 42 0.69 18.20 -1.24
N GLY A 43 1.97 18.27 -0.88
CA GLY A 43 3.04 18.31 -1.85
C GLY A 43 3.20 16.91 -2.40
N ASP A 44 3.63 16.81 -3.65
CA ASP A 44 3.99 15.56 -4.31
C ASP A 44 4.56 14.65 -3.25
N VAL A 45 3.80 13.62 -2.87
CA VAL A 45 4.40 12.58 -2.07
C VAL A 45 5.36 11.96 -3.06
N GLU A 46 6.57 12.50 -3.10
CA GLU A 46 7.77 11.83 -3.54
C GLU A 46 7.96 10.76 -2.47
N ILE A 47 7.00 9.82 -2.45
CA ILE A 47 7.16 8.51 -1.89
C ILE A 47 8.40 8.10 -2.66
N GLU A 48 9.54 8.07 -1.97
CA GLU A 48 10.66 7.26 -2.35
C GLU A 48 10.12 5.83 -2.42
N ALA A 49 9.33 5.55 -3.46
CA ALA A 49 8.49 4.38 -3.59
C ALA A 49 9.38 3.24 -4.05
N GLY A 50 10.56 3.08 -3.45
CA GLY A 50 11.50 2.01 -3.74
C GLY A 50 11.89 1.84 -5.21
N GLY A 51 11.67 2.83 -6.08
CA GLY A 51 11.84 2.69 -7.53
C GLY A 51 10.66 2.02 -8.27
N HIS A 52 9.46 2.00 -7.69
CA HIS A 52 8.22 1.59 -8.35
C HIS A 52 7.76 2.62 -9.38
N GLU A 53 7.18 2.13 -10.48
CA GLU A 53 6.55 2.96 -11.50
C GLU A 53 5.40 3.79 -10.90
N PRO A 54 5.22 5.07 -11.27
CA PRO A 54 4.18 5.94 -10.71
C PRO A 54 2.76 5.35 -10.78
N GLN A 55 2.43 4.66 -11.87
CA GLN A 55 1.14 3.99 -12.04
C GLN A 55 0.90 2.88 -11.00
N VAL A 56 1.96 2.16 -10.59
CA VAL A 56 1.85 1.10 -9.58
C VAL A 56 1.57 1.72 -8.22
N VAL A 57 2.25 2.81 -7.89
CA VAL A 57 2.04 3.55 -6.64
C VAL A 57 0.61 4.10 -6.58
N ALA A 58 0.14 4.76 -7.65
CA ALA A 58 -1.21 5.29 -7.73
C ALA A 58 -2.28 4.22 -7.51
N GLU A 59 -2.14 3.03 -8.12
CA GLU A 59 -3.09 1.93 -7.90
C GLU A 59 -3.08 1.43 -6.45
N HIS A 60 -1.91 1.36 -5.79
CA HIS A 60 -1.86 0.92 -4.39
C HIS A 60 -2.43 1.97 -3.43
N LEU A 61 -2.24 3.26 -3.70
CA LEU A 61 -2.92 4.33 -2.96
C LEU A 61 -4.45 4.25 -3.17
N ARG A 62 -4.92 3.97 -4.39
CA ARG A 62 -6.33 3.73 -4.68
C ARG A 62 -6.89 2.56 -3.86
N LEU A 63 -6.16 1.44 -3.79
CA LEU A 63 -6.53 0.29 -2.96
C LEU A 63 -6.57 0.62 -1.46
N LEU A 64 -5.66 1.46 -0.97
CA LEU A 64 -5.65 1.93 0.42
C LEU A 64 -6.88 2.79 0.76
N ILE A 65 -7.34 3.63 -0.18
CA ILE A 65 -8.58 4.40 -0.05
C ILE A 65 -9.79 3.45 -0.06
N GLU A 66 -9.85 2.50 -1.00
CA GLU A 66 -10.93 1.51 -1.09
C GLU A 66 -11.03 0.65 0.19
N ALA A 67 -9.88 0.29 0.77
CA ALA A 67 -9.79 -0.43 2.04
C ALA A 67 -10.05 0.44 3.27
N ARG A 68 -10.26 1.75 3.08
CA ARG A 68 -10.44 2.75 4.15
C ARG A 68 -9.31 2.74 5.17
N LEU A 69 -8.07 2.52 4.71
CA LEU A 69 -6.88 2.67 5.54
C LEU A 69 -6.37 4.11 5.48
N ILE A 70 -6.56 4.80 4.36
CA ILE A 70 -6.24 6.22 4.20
C ILE A 70 -7.46 7.00 3.72
N GLU A 71 -7.48 8.30 3.99
CA GLU A 71 -8.33 9.26 3.30
C GLU A 71 -7.49 9.96 2.22
N GLY A 72 -8.09 10.26 1.08
CA GLY A 72 -7.41 10.91 -0.03
C GLY A 72 -8.36 11.23 -1.18
N ASP A 73 -7.92 12.11 -2.06
CA ASP A 73 -8.66 12.53 -3.24
C ASP A 73 -8.00 12.00 -4.52
N THR A 74 -8.82 11.79 -5.54
CA THR A 74 -8.38 11.43 -6.89
C THR A 74 -8.46 12.67 -7.77
N VAL A 75 -7.32 13.06 -8.34
CA VAL A 75 -7.18 14.25 -9.19
C VAL A 75 -6.91 13.77 -10.62
N PRO A 76 -7.75 14.14 -11.60
CA PRO A 76 -7.47 13.84 -12.99
C PRO A 76 -6.12 14.42 -13.40
N ASP A 77 -5.30 13.61 -14.05
CA ASP A 77 -3.99 14.00 -14.55
C ASP A 77 -4.02 14.02 -16.08
N ASP A 78 -3.65 15.15 -16.69
CA ASP A 78 -3.64 15.33 -18.15
C ASP A 78 -2.33 14.87 -18.80
N GLN A 79 -1.29 14.62 -18.02
CA GLN A 79 0.02 14.13 -18.46
C GLN A 79 0.10 12.60 -18.45
N TYR A 80 -0.62 11.95 -17.54
CA TYR A 80 -0.62 10.49 -17.39
C TYR A 80 -1.96 9.87 -17.78
N ALA A 81 -1.93 8.57 -18.12
CA ALA A 81 -3.13 7.79 -18.45
C ALA A 81 -3.88 7.26 -17.20
N PHE A 82 -3.52 7.74 -16.01
CA PHE A 82 -4.08 7.35 -14.72
C PHE A 82 -4.25 8.60 -13.85
N ASP A 83 -5.23 8.58 -12.96
CA ASP A 83 -5.47 9.69 -12.04
C ASP A 83 -4.39 9.76 -10.97
N HIS A 84 -3.99 10.97 -10.61
CA HIS A 84 -3.11 11.21 -9.48
C HIS A 84 -3.87 11.01 -8.16
N ILE A 85 -3.29 10.29 -7.20
CA ILE A 85 -3.91 10.07 -5.88
C ILE A 85 -3.20 10.95 -4.84
N MET A 86 -3.96 11.84 -4.21
CA MET A 86 -3.50 12.73 -3.15
C MET A 86 -3.92 12.16 -1.78
N PRO A 87 -3.06 11.40 -1.07
CA PRO A 87 -3.37 10.98 0.29
C PRO A 87 -3.42 12.20 1.23
N ILE A 88 -4.44 12.25 2.08
CA ILE A 88 -4.68 13.36 3.02
C ILE A 88 -4.26 12.99 4.44
N ARG A 89 -4.59 11.78 4.90
CA ARG A 89 -4.24 11.27 6.24
C ARG A 89 -4.43 9.77 6.36
N LEU A 90 -3.85 9.16 7.39
CA LEU A 90 -4.27 7.83 7.84
C LEU A 90 -5.67 7.90 8.48
N THR A 91 -6.46 6.85 8.28
CA THR A 91 -7.66 6.61 9.09
C THR A 91 -7.30 5.94 10.41
N TRP A 92 -8.23 5.87 11.36
CA TRP A 92 -8.05 5.06 12.57
C TRP A 92 -7.70 3.60 12.26
N SER A 93 -8.40 2.98 11.31
CA SER A 93 -8.11 1.63 10.83
C SER A 93 -6.73 1.53 10.17
N GLY A 94 -6.30 2.58 9.48
CA GLY A 94 -4.96 2.72 8.92
C GLY A 94 -3.89 2.68 9.99
N HIS A 95 -4.04 3.48 11.05
CA HIS A 95 -3.13 3.45 12.21
C HIS A 95 -3.12 2.08 12.88
N ASP A 96 -4.29 1.49 13.15
CA ASP A 96 -4.38 0.17 13.79
C ASP A 96 -3.73 -0.94 12.95
N PHE A 97 -3.89 -0.89 11.63
CA PHE A 97 -3.23 -1.83 10.72
C PHE A 97 -1.72 -1.59 10.72
N LEU A 98 -1.27 -0.36 10.49
CA LEU A 98 0.15 0.00 10.43
C LEU A 98 0.87 -0.38 11.73
N GLU A 99 0.32 -0.05 12.89
CA GLU A 99 0.87 -0.42 14.19
C GLU A 99 0.94 -1.94 14.36
N SER A 100 -0.07 -2.69 13.87
CA SER A 100 -0.05 -4.15 13.95
C SER A 100 1.12 -4.78 13.17
N VAL A 101 1.52 -4.17 12.05
CA VAL A 101 2.60 -4.68 11.18
C VAL A 101 3.89 -3.85 11.28
N ARG A 102 4.01 -2.97 12.28
CA ARG A 102 5.11 -2.00 12.36
C ARG A 102 6.46 -2.70 12.55
N ASP A 103 6.48 -3.70 13.42
CA ASP A 103 7.67 -4.49 13.70
C ASP A 103 8.02 -5.41 12.50
N PRO A 104 9.27 -5.39 12.00
CA PRO A 104 9.65 -6.17 10.82
C PRO A 104 9.63 -7.69 11.07
N GLU A 105 9.85 -8.15 12.30
CA GLU A 105 9.77 -9.57 12.66
C GLU A 105 8.30 -10.03 12.70
N ILE A 106 7.40 -9.22 13.27
CA ILE A 106 5.94 -9.45 13.21
C ILE A 106 5.49 -9.49 11.75
N TRP A 107 5.92 -8.54 10.92
CA TRP A 107 5.54 -8.50 9.52
C TRP A 107 5.99 -9.74 8.75
N LYS A 108 7.24 -10.17 8.96
CA LYS A 108 7.76 -11.40 8.36
C LYS A 108 6.90 -12.62 8.74
N LYS A 109 6.63 -12.82 10.02
CA LYS A 109 5.80 -13.93 10.51
C LYS A 109 4.36 -13.87 9.96
N THR A 110 3.82 -12.67 9.85
CA THR A 110 2.48 -12.41 9.26
C THR A 110 2.43 -12.87 7.81
N LYS A 111 3.40 -12.48 6.98
CA LYS A 111 3.48 -12.93 5.59
C LYS A 111 3.67 -14.43 5.46
N GLU A 112 4.54 -15.03 6.28
CA GLU A 112 4.75 -16.48 6.31
C GLU A 112 3.47 -17.25 6.67
N GLY A 113 2.72 -16.77 7.67
CA GLY A 113 1.43 -17.33 8.07
C GLY A 113 0.39 -17.25 6.96
N ALA A 114 0.24 -16.07 6.33
CA ALA A 114 -0.70 -15.88 5.22
C ALA A 114 -0.37 -16.76 4.01
N LEU A 115 0.91 -16.85 3.63
CA LEU A 115 1.39 -17.73 2.57
C LEU A 115 1.09 -19.20 2.87
N SER A 116 1.24 -19.64 4.13
CA SER A 116 0.93 -21.02 4.52
C SER A 116 -0.55 -21.37 4.34
N ALA A 117 -1.43 -20.39 4.57
CA ALA A 117 -2.88 -20.51 4.35
C ALA A 117 -3.29 -20.37 2.88
N LYS A 118 -2.35 -20.05 1.97
CA LYS A 118 -2.62 -19.69 0.56
C LYS A 118 -3.65 -18.57 0.41
N GLY A 119 -3.75 -17.70 1.42
CA GLY A 119 -4.70 -16.59 1.50
C GLY A 119 -3.96 -15.29 1.76
N PHE A 120 -4.34 -14.23 1.04
CA PHE A 120 -3.71 -12.91 1.19
C PHE A 120 -4.80 -11.82 1.17
N THR A 121 -5.59 -11.79 2.24
CA THR A 121 -6.59 -10.73 2.51
C THR A 121 -6.04 -9.76 3.56
N LEU A 122 -6.49 -8.51 3.52
CA LEU A 122 -6.08 -7.50 4.50
C LEU A 122 -6.43 -7.93 5.93
N ASP A 123 -7.65 -8.41 6.14
CA ASP A 123 -8.14 -8.87 7.44
C ASP A 123 -7.29 -10.02 8.00
N LEU A 124 -6.93 -11.00 7.16
CA LEU A 124 -6.10 -12.13 7.58
C LEU A 124 -4.71 -11.66 8.02
N LEU A 125 -4.11 -10.71 7.31
CA LEU A 125 -2.81 -10.14 7.69
C LEU A 125 -2.92 -9.39 9.01
N GLN A 126 -3.98 -8.60 9.20
CA GLN A 126 -4.19 -7.86 10.44
C GLN A 126 -4.42 -8.80 11.62
N ASP A 127 -5.20 -9.87 11.44
CA ASP A 127 -5.49 -10.87 12.48
C ASP A 127 -4.23 -11.65 12.87
N LEU A 128 -3.44 -12.08 11.89
CA LEU A 128 -2.16 -12.75 12.14
C LEU A 128 -1.20 -11.83 12.89
N ALA A 129 -1.05 -10.58 12.43
CA ALA A 129 -0.17 -9.60 13.05
C ALA A 129 -0.56 -9.31 14.51
N LYS A 130 -1.86 -9.06 14.76
CA LYS A 130 -2.41 -8.91 16.11
C LYS A 130 -2.20 -10.16 16.96
N GLY A 131 -2.36 -11.36 16.40
CA GLY A 131 -2.09 -12.62 17.07
C GLY A 131 -0.64 -12.74 17.54
N PHE A 132 0.32 -12.40 16.68
CA PHE A 132 1.74 -12.39 17.04
C PHE A 132 2.06 -11.32 18.10
N LEU A 133 1.47 -10.13 18.02
CA LEU A 133 1.63 -9.09 19.04
C LEU A 133 1.09 -9.53 20.41
N LYS A 134 -0.08 -10.16 20.45
CA LYS A 134 -0.65 -10.72 21.69
C LYS A 134 0.29 -11.73 22.34
N LYS A 135 0.92 -12.59 21.53
CA LYS A 135 1.93 -13.53 22.03
C LYS A 135 3.16 -12.83 22.57
N GLN A 136 3.67 -11.80 21.89
CA GLN A 136 4.78 -11.01 22.43
C GLN A 136 4.41 -10.29 23.73
N ILE A 137 3.17 -9.80 23.88
CA ILE A 137 2.71 -9.16 25.12
C ILE A 137 2.64 -10.18 26.25
N GLU A 138 2.09 -11.37 25.99
CA GLU A 138 2.04 -12.48 26.96
C GLU A 138 3.46 -12.82 27.45
N ASP A 139 4.41 -13.00 26.53
CA ASP A 139 5.80 -13.33 26.84
C ASP A 139 6.51 -12.23 27.66
N ARG A 140 6.20 -10.95 27.42
CA ARG A 140 6.87 -9.80 28.06
C ARG A 140 6.24 -9.38 29.37
N THR A 141 4.92 -9.49 29.49
CA THR A 141 4.15 -8.94 30.62
C THR A 141 3.55 -10.01 31.52
N GLY A 142 3.48 -11.26 31.06
CA GLY A 142 2.76 -12.34 31.73
C GLY A 142 1.23 -12.24 31.63
N ILE A 143 0.69 -11.27 30.88
CA ILE A 143 -0.75 -11.06 30.69
C ILE A 143 -1.17 -11.64 29.34
N ALA A 144 -2.06 -12.64 29.37
CA ALA A 144 -2.69 -13.19 28.17
C ALA A 144 -3.84 -12.28 27.69
N LEU A 145 -3.91 -12.00 26.38
CA LEU A 145 -4.86 -11.10 25.71
C LEU A 145 -5.69 -11.79 24.61
#